data_AF-A0A800AHB9-F1
#
_entry.id   AF-A0A800AHB9-F1
#
_cell.length_a   1.000
_cell.length_b   1.000
_cell.length_c   1.000
_cell.angle_alpha   90.00
_cell.angle_beta   90.00
_cell.angle_gamma   90.00
#
_symmetry.space_group_name_H-M   'P 1'
#
loop_
_entity.id
_entity.type
_entity.pdbx_description
1 polymer ?
#
loop_
_entity_poly.entity_id
_entity_poly.type
_entity_poly.pdbx_seq_one_letter_code
_entity_poly.pdbx_strand_id
1 'polypeptide(L)'
;MALKAGSIFKKVKLKDGTVAVLRAPKWDDVDELLAFINDLIDEGDLYIGVQTKPTWEQELDWIANKLAQIEKGGVVACVAEVAGHIVGNSSVTKKSGVEAHVGELGIRVITQARKPAPL
;
A
#
# COMPACT_ATOMS: atom_id res chain seq x y z
N MET A 1 -3.23 19.95 -6.74
CA MET A 1 -3.08 18.77 -7.61
C MET A 1 -3.77 17.61 -6.90
N ALA A 2 -4.84 17.06 -7.44
CA ALA A 2 -5.48 15.87 -6.87
C ALA A 2 -4.67 14.65 -7.31
N LEU A 3 -4.30 13.80 -6.35
CA LEU A 3 -3.71 12.48 -6.65
C LEU A 3 -4.80 11.61 -7.28
N LYS A 4 -4.45 10.87 -8.34
CA LYS A 4 -5.37 9.93 -9.00
C LYS A 4 -4.90 8.50 -8.79
N ALA A 5 -5.84 7.57 -8.81
CA ALA A 5 -5.56 6.14 -8.84
C ALA A 5 -4.49 5.79 -9.90
N GLY A 6 -3.56 4.90 -9.56
CA GLY A 6 -2.48 4.48 -10.47
C GLY A 6 -1.41 5.52 -10.80
N SER A 7 -1.48 6.76 -10.31
CA SER A 7 -0.47 7.80 -10.59
C SER A 7 0.90 7.36 -10.12
N ILE A 8 1.89 7.35 -11.02
CA ILE A 8 3.27 6.98 -10.69
C ILE A 8 3.95 8.15 -9.99
N PHE A 9 4.47 7.91 -8.79
CA PHE A 9 5.26 8.88 -8.02
C PHE A 9 6.74 8.78 -8.35
N LYS A 10 7.26 7.56 -8.47
CA LYS A 10 8.68 7.32 -8.70
C LYS A 10 8.91 5.92 -9.26
N LYS A 11 9.93 5.78 -10.11
CA LYS A 11 10.53 4.49 -10.46
C LYS A 11 11.92 4.41 -9.83
N VAL A 12 12.25 3.28 -9.21
CA VAL A 12 13.52 3.06 -8.52
C VAL A 12 14.16 1.80 -9.08
N LYS A 13 15.40 1.92 -9.57
CA LYS A 13 16.18 0.74 -9.98
C LYS A 13 16.75 0.07 -8.72
N LEU A 14 16.47 -1.22 -8.55
CA LEU A 14 16.96 -2.04 -7.46
C LEU A 14 18.37 -2.59 -7.79
N LYS A 15 19.03 -3.16 -6.78
CA LYS A 15 20.41 -3.65 -6.89
C LYS A 15 20.55 -4.81 -7.88
N ASP A 16 19.53 -5.66 -7.96
CA ASP A 16 19.44 -6.80 -8.90
C ASP A 16 19.07 -6.37 -10.34
N GLY A 17 18.92 -5.07 -10.58
CA GLY A 17 18.55 -4.52 -11.89
C GLY A 17 17.04 -4.46 -12.15
N THR A 18 16.22 -5.02 -11.27
CA THR A 18 14.76 -4.89 -11.36
C THR A 18 14.31 -3.46 -11.05
N VAL A 19 13.07 -3.11 -11.42
CA VAL A 19 12.52 -1.77 -11.22
C VAL A 19 11.34 -1.86 -10.25
N ALA A 20 11.45 -1.14 -9.14
CA ALA A 20 10.33 -0.87 -8.25
C ALA A 20 9.56 0.36 -8.73
N VAL A 21 8.25 0.25 -8.86
CA VAL A 21 7.36 1.36 -9.21
C VAL A 21 6.59 1.77 -7.97
N LEU A 22 6.82 3.00 -7.52
CA LEU A 22 6.04 3.65 -6.46
C LEU A 22 4.90 4.42 -7.11
N ARG A 23 3.66 4.02 -6.82
CA ARG A 23 2.46 4.60 -7.44
C ARG A 23 1.26 4.59 -6.48
N ALA A 24 0.23 5.38 -6.79
CA ALA A 24 -1.06 5.23 -6.13
C ALA A 24 -1.68 3.84 -6.44
N PRO A 25 -2.47 3.27 -5.53
CA PRO A 25 -3.26 2.07 -5.83
C PRO A 25 -4.29 2.36 -6.93
N LYS A 26 -4.77 1.30 -7.60
CA LYS A 26 -5.81 1.32 -8.63
C LYS A 26 -6.75 0.13 -8.47
N TRP A 27 -7.90 0.15 -9.13
CA TRP A 27 -8.90 -0.92 -9.07
C TRP A 27 -8.35 -2.31 -9.39
N ASP A 28 -7.44 -2.44 -10.36
CA ASP A 28 -6.84 -3.73 -10.72
C ASP A 28 -5.89 -4.30 -9.64
N ASP A 29 -5.63 -3.58 -8.55
CA ASP A 29 -4.71 -4.04 -7.50
C ASP A 29 -5.40 -4.91 -6.44
N VAL A 30 -6.71 -5.14 -6.50
CA VAL A 30 -7.46 -5.89 -5.47
C VAL A 30 -6.79 -7.22 -5.16
N ASP A 31 -6.50 -8.02 -6.18
CA ASP A 31 -5.94 -9.36 -6.00
C ASP A 31 -4.51 -9.32 -5.42
N GLU A 32 -3.68 -8.37 -5.87
CA GLU A 32 -2.31 -8.22 -5.36
C GLU A 32 -2.27 -7.62 -3.95
N LEU A 33 -3.19 -6.72 -3.59
CA LEU A 33 -3.31 -6.18 -2.24
C LEU A 33 -3.85 -7.24 -1.28
N LEU A 34 -4.78 -8.10 -1.73
CA LEU A 34 -5.26 -9.25 -0.99
C LEU A 34 -4.12 -10.25 -0.72
N ALA A 35 -3.31 -10.56 -1.73
CA ALA A 35 -2.13 -11.40 -1.56
C ALA A 35 -1.15 -10.78 -0.54
N PHE A 36 -0.85 -9.49 -0.71
CA PHE A 36 0.05 -8.74 0.18
C PHE A 36 -0.40 -8.75 1.64
N ILE A 37 -1.69 -8.51 1.94
CA ILE A 37 -2.17 -8.50 3.32
C ILE A 37 -2.18 -9.92 3.92
N ASN A 38 -2.48 -10.93 3.12
CA ASN A 38 -2.44 -12.32 3.57
C ASN A 38 -1.01 -12.77 3.89
N ASP A 39 -0.02 -12.41 3.07
CA ASP A 39 1.40 -12.66 3.33
C ASP A 39 1.84 -11.99 4.64
N LEU A 40 1.46 -10.73 4.86
CA LEU A 40 1.75 -10.02 6.12
C LEU A 40 1.14 -10.70 7.35
N ILE A 41 -0.07 -11.26 7.22
CA ILE A 41 -0.74 -12.00 8.30
C ILE A 41 -0.02 -13.32 8.58
N ASP A 42 0.40 -14.03 7.55
CA ASP A 42 1.15 -15.28 7.70
C ASP A 42 2.56 -15.05 8.29
N GLU A 43 3.17 -13.89 8.06
CA GLU A 43 4.44 -13.49 8.70
C GLU A 43 4.33 -13.29 10.22
N GLY A 44 3.11 -13.12 10.76
CA GLY A 44 2.85 -13.01 12.20
C GLY A 44 3.25 -11.66 12.84
N ASP A 45 3.79 -10.71 12.07
CA ASP A 45 4.24 -9.39 12.54
C ASP A 45 3.08 -8.36 12.49
N LEU A 46 2.06 -8.58 13.33
CA LEU A 46 0.79 -7.87 13.27
C LEU A 46 0.72 -6.68 14.25
N TYR A 47 1.59 -5.68 14.09
CA TYR A 47 1.27 -4.29 14.53
C TYR A 47 0.33 -3.61 13.52
N ILE A 48 -0.68 -4.36 13.07
CA ILE A 48 -1.66 -3.91 12.08
C ILE A 48 -3.05 -4.21 12.66
N GLY A 49 -4.02 -3.35 12.40
CA GLY A 49 -5.39 -3.50 12.92
C GLY A 49 -6.18 -4.66 12.32
N VAL A 50 -5.56 -5.50 11.48
CA VAL A 50 -6.17 -6.64 10.78
C VAL A 50 -5.45 -7.91 11.18
N GLN A 51 -6.09 -8.76 11.97
CA GLN A 51 -5.49 -10.00 12.48
C GLN A 51 -6.02 -11.26 11.79
N THR A 52 -6.98 -11.09 10.87
CA THR A 52 -7.65 -12.18 10.15
C THR A 52 -7.58 -11.90 8.67
N LYS A 53 -7.30 -12.94 7.87
CA LYS A 53 -7.24 -12.84 6.41
C LYS A 53 -8.58 -12.31 5.87
N PRO A 54 -8.60 -11.14 5.21
CA PRO A 54 -9.83 -10.62 4.65
C PRO A 54 -10.31 -11.50 3.48
N THR A 55 -11.61 -11.49 3.22
CA THR A 55 -12.16 -12.05 1.98
C THR A 55 -11.89 -11.10 0.81
N TRP A 56 -12.04 -11.60 -0.41
CA TRP A 56 -11.93 -10.78 -1.61
C TRP A 56 -12.92 -9.60 -1.62
N GLU A 57 -14.16 -9.82 -1.18
CA GLU A 57 -15.17 -8.76 -1.07
C GLU A 57 -14.76 -7.69 -0.05
N GLN A 58 -14.21 -8.10 1.09
CA GLN A 58 -13.71 -7.16 2.11
C GLN A 58 -12.54 -6.32 1.57
N GLU A 59 -11.65 -6.92 0.79
CA GLU A 59 -10.55 -6.19 0.15
C GLU A 59 -11.06 -5.25 -0.94
N LEU A 60 -12.07 -5.66 -1.71
CA LEU A 60 -12.73 -4.82 -2.71
C LEU A 60 -13.37 -3.58 -2.07
N ASP A 61 -14.09 -3.76 -0.95
CA ASP A 61 -14.66 -2.66 -0.18
C ASP A 61 -13.56 -1.73 0.37
N TRP A 62 -12.47 -2.31 0.86
CA TRP A 62 -11.33 -1.56 1.38
C TRP A 62 -10.68 -0.70 0.29
N ILE A 63 -10.41 -1.26 -0.91
CA ILE A 63 -9.81 -0.49 -2.01
C ILE A 63 -10.78 0.58 -2.51
N ALA A 64 -12.08 0.28 -2.61
CA ALA A 64 -13.09 1.24 -3.03
C ALA A 64 -13.10 2.48 -2.11
N ASN A 65 -13.08 2.24 -0.80
CA ASN A 65 -12.99 3.31 0.19
C ASN A 65 -11.67 4.09 0.06
N LYS A 66 -10.53 3.38 -0.07
CA LYS A 66 -9.21 3.99 -0.20
C LYS A 66 -9.12 4.90 -1.41
N LEU A 67 -9.60 4.45 -2.58
CA LEU A 67 -9.60 5.23 -3.81
C LEU A 67 -10.49 6.48 -3.68
N ALA A 68 -11.68 6.36 -3.09
CA ALA A 68 -12.54 7.51 -2.83
C ALA A 68 -11.88 8.53 -1.88
N GLN A 69 -11.11 8.08 -0.88
CA GLN A 69 -10.37 8.97 0.00
C GLN A 69 -9.20 9.67 -0.71
N ILE A 70 -8.56 9.01 -1.68
CA ILE A 70 -7.50 9.62 -2.50
C ILE A 70 -8.10 10.76 -3.33
N GLU A 71 -9.23 10.51 -3.99
CA GLU A 71 -9.92 11.50 -4.82
C GLU A 71 -10.38 12.71 -4.01
N LYS A 72 -10.85 12.49 -2.77
CA LYS A 72 -11.24 13.55 -1.83
C LYS A 72 -10.05 14.26 -1.18
N GLY A 73 -8.82 13.80 -1.39
CA GLY A 73 -7.62 14.33 -0.73
C GLY A 73 -7.54 14.03 0.77
N GLY A 74 -8.29 13.03 1.26
CA GLY A 74 -8.27 12.56 2.64
C GLY A 74 -7.11 11.61 2.94
N VAL A 75 -6.53 10.99 1.90
CA VAL A 75 -5.37 10.10 2.04
C VAL A 75 -4.42 10.26 0.87
N VAL A 76 -3.11 10.17 1.16
CA VAL A 76 -2.08 9.89 0.17
C VAL A 76 -1.68 8.44 0.34
N ALA A 77 -1.92 7.58 -0.65
CA ALA A 77 -1.56 6.17 -0.60
C ALA A 77 -0.55 5.83 -1.70
N CYS A 78 0.39 4.95 -1.38
CA CYS A 78 1.47 4.51 -2.23
C CYS A 78 1.64 3.00 -2.11
N VAL A 79 1.66 2.29 -3.23
CA VAL A 79 2.08 0.90 -3.33
C VAL A 79 3.47 0.84 -3.94
N ALA A 80 4.26 -0.13 -3.50
CA ALA A 80 5.51 -0.51 -4.13
C ALA A 80 5.29 -1.79 -4.94
N GLU A 81 5.34 -1.65 -6.27
CA GLU A 81 5.20 -2.76 -7.20
C GLU A 81 6.57 -3.18 -7.74
N VAL A 82 6.89 -4.47 -7.69
CA VAL A 82 8.11 -5.06 -8.24
C VAL A 82 7.71 -6.27 -9.08
N ALA A 83 8.06 -6.27 -10.37
CA ALA A 83 7.75 -7.37 -11.30
C ALA A 83 6.26 -7.78 -11.32
N GLY A 84 5.35 -6.79 -11.19
CA GLY A 84 3.91 -7.03 -11.14
C GLY A 84 3.35 -7.32 -9.75
N HIS A 85 4.21 -7.51 -8.74
CA HIS A 85 3.79 -7.84 -7.38
C HIS A 85 3.82 -6.64 -6.44
N ILE A 86 2.77 -6.48 -5.64
CA ILE A 86 2.77 -5.47 -4.58
C ILE A 86 3.52 -6.00 -3.37
N VAL A 87 4.71 -5.45 -3.13
CA VAL A 87 5.61 -5.86 -2.05
C VAL A 87 5.59 -4.90 -0.86
N GLY A 88 4.88 -3.78 -1.00
CA GLY A 88 4.76 -2.77 0.06
C GLY A 88 3.59 -1.83 -0.14
N ASN A 89 3.11 -1.30 0.97
CA ASN A 89 2.04 -0.32 1.03
C ASN A 89 2.38 0.76 2.06
N SER A 90 2.11 2.01 1.73
CA SER A 90 2.24 3.15 2.61
C SER A 90 1.06 4.09 2.43
N SER A 91 0.59 4.70 3.51
CA SER A 91 -0.38 5.78 3.40
C SER A 91 -0.24 6.80 4.50
N VAL A 92 -0.52 8.06 4.16
CA VAL A 92 -0.73 9.15 5.11
C VAL A 92 -2.22 9.51 5.06
N THR A 93 -2.94 9.22 6.14
CA THR A 93 -4.37 9.53 6.28
C THR A 93 -4.54 10.80 7.08
N LYS A 94 -5.25 11.78 6.55
CA LYS A 94 -5.53 13.04 7.24
C LYS A 94 -6.52 12.79 8.38
N LYS A 95 -6.22 13.30 9.58
CA LYS A 95 -7.18 13.31 10.69
C LYS A 95 -8.27 14.36 10.46
N SER A 96 -9.31 14.36 11.32
CA SER A 96 -10.45 15.27 11.21
C SER A 96 -10.57 16.21 12.41
N GLY A 97 -11.48 17.19 12.33
CA GLY A 97 -11.74 18.15 13.41
C GLY A 97 -10.52 19.00 13.78
N VAL A 98 -10.25 19.13 15.08
CA VAL A 98 -9.13 19.92 15.61
C VAL A 98 -7.76 19.39 15.17
N GLU A 99 -7.68 18.10 14.82
CA GLU A 99 -6.47 17.45 14.33
C GLU A 99 -6.35 17.46 12.80
N ALA A 100 -7.16 18.26 12.07
CA ALA A 100 -7.14 18.29 10.61
C ALA A 100 -5.80 18.72 9.96
N HIS A 101 -4.83 19.17 10.76
CA HIS A 101 -3.47 19.48 10.34
C HIS A 101 -2.49 18.30 10.51
N VAL A 102 -2.95 17.18 11.09
CA VAL A 102 -2.15 15.98 11.40
C VAL A 102 -2.47 14.88 10.40
N GLY A 103 -1.44 14.16 9.96
CA GLY A 103 -1.56 12.93 9.18
C GLY A 103 -1.03 11.74 9.95
N GLU A 104 -1.76 10.63 9.91
CA GLU A 104 -1.28 9.34 10.42
C GLU A 104 -0.57 8.58 9.29
N LEU A 105 0.69 8.23 9.52
CA LEU A 105 1.50 7.46 8.58
C LEU A 105 1.51 5.98 8.95
N GLY A 106 1.10 5.13 8.02
CA GLY A 106 1.33 3.69 8.07
C GLY A 106 2.22 3.24 6.92
N ILE A 107 3.21 2.39 7.20
CA ILE A 107 4.11 1.80 6.19
C ILE A 107 4.26 0.32 6.48
N ARG A 108 4.17 -0.50 5.45
CA ARG A 108 4.32 -1.96 5.50
C ARG A 108 5.06 -2.45 4.26
N VAL A 109 5.93 -3.43 4.44
CA VAL A 109 6.71 -4.09 3.38
C VAL A 109 6.80 -5.56 3.74
N ILE A 110 6.57 -6.48 2.81
CA ILE A 110 6.73 -7.92 3.10
C ILE A 110 8.18 -8.24 3.48
N THR A 111 8.39 -9.18 4.38
CA THR A 111 9.73 -9.51 4.90
C THR A 111 10.69 -9.92 3.78
N GLN A 112 10.20 -10.63 2.75
CA GLN A 112 11.01 -11.02 1.61
C GLN A 112 11.65 -9.82 0.88
N ALA A 113 10.93 -8.70 0.79
CA ALA A 113 11.42 -7.48 0.14
C ALA A 113 12.29 -6.60 1.06
N ARG A 114 12.37 -6.91 2.36
CA ARG A 114 13.26 -6.20 3.32
C ARG A 114 14.69 -6.74 3.30
N LYS A 115 14.91 -7.98 2.85
CA LYS A 115 16.23 -8.61 2.92
C LYS A 115 17.20 -7.90 1.98
N PRO A 116 18.37 -7.45 2.46
CA PRO A 116 19.41 -6.94 1.57
C PRO A 116 19.87 -8.09 0.66
N ALA A 117 20.14 -7.80 -0.61
CA ALA A 117 20.90 -8.70 -1.47
C ALA A 117 22.17 -9.14 -0.72
N PRO A 118 22.58 -10.43 -0.79
CA PRO A 118 23.83 -10.86 -0.17
C PRO A 118 24.98 -9.96 -0.67
N LEU A 119 25.81 -9.51 0.27
CA LEU A 119 27.00 -8.69 0.02
C LEU A 119 28.02 -9.46 -0.84
#